data_AF-A0A7C6A5C2-F1
#
_entry.id   AF-A0A7C6A5C2-F1
#
_cell.length_a   1.000
_cell.length_b   1.000
_cell.length_c   1.000
_cell.angle_alpha   90.00
_cell.angle_beta   90.00
_cell.angle_gamma   90.00
#
_symmetry.space_group_name_H-M   'P 1'
#
loop_
_entity.id
_entity.type
_entity.pdbx_description
1 polymer ?
#
loop_
_entity_poly.entity_id
_entity_poly.type
_entity_poly.pdbx_seq_one_letter_code
_entity_poly.pdbx_strand_id
1 'polypeptide(L)'
;MGAIGILAALAASVPALACTVAAARDALAAGLDPKQCYRVRDLHLSREDLRFYFTDGYLIFGQPVSGRRAAAVFSAESEGGDGEVLLFPPNVSERRSLALFAGAPNLSEHFRSAVLIFSDDTGEILLRRLRERGELQPNPEIGLLLSQQWNPVVRNFLESFAVRLLADLLGRRSAAEGFFYAALAGHKLGNFDCVYDPRARE
;
A
#
# COMPACT_ATOMS: atom_id res chain seq x y z
N MET A 1 -61.38 0.44 -11.37
CA MET A 1 -60.76 1.44 -10.46
C MET A 1 -59.32 0.99 -10.21
N GLY A 2 -58.37 1.50 -10.99
CA GLY A 2 -56.95 1.13 -10.90
C GLY A 2 -56.19 2.17 -10.08
N ALA A 3 -55.52 1.74 -9.01
CA ALA A 3 -54.58 2.59 -8.29
C ALA A 3 -53.18 2.38 -8.89
N ILE A 4 -52.72 3.36 -9.65
CA ILE A 4 -51.33 3.46 -10.10
C ILE A 4 -50.54 4.05 -8.91
N GLY A 5 -49.77 3.20 -8.23
CA GLY A 5 -48.82 3.63 -7.20
C GLY A 5 -47.57 4.19 -7.84
N ILE A 6 -47.34 5.49 -7.68
CA ILE A 6 -46.11 6.18 -8.11
C ILE A 6 -44.95 5.72 -7.21
N LEU A 7 -43.98 5.02 -7.79
CA LEU A 7 -42.71 4.69 -7.15
C LEU A 7 -41.88 6.00 -7.07
N ALA A 8 -41.94 6.69 -5.94
CA ALA A 8 -41.22 7.94 -5.72
C ALA A 8 -39.71 7.71 -5.58
N ALA A 9 -39.00 8.07 -6.65
CA ALA A 9 -37.64 8.63 -6.74
C ALA A 9 -36.61 8.34 -5.63
N LEU A 10 -35.68 7.41 -5.91
CA LEU A 10 -34.30 7.43 -5.38
C LEU A 10 -33.42 8.33 -6.29
N ALA A 11 -33.59 9.66 -6.25
CA ALA A 11 -32.78 10.57 -7.08
C ALA A 11 -31.73 11.38 -6.28
N ALA A 12 -31.73 11.30 -4.94
CA ALA A 12 -30.86 12.13 -4.10
C ALA A 12 -29.45 11.53 -3.84
N SER A 13 -29.17 10.32 -4.27
CA SER A 13 -27.90 9.62 -3.97
C SER A 13 -26.77 9.90 -4.97
N VAL A 14 -27.09 10.25 -6.22
CA VAL A 14 -26.09 10.33 -7.30
C VAL A 14 -25.10 11.50 -7.15
N PRO A 15 -25.52 12.73 -6.80
CA PRO A 15 -24.60 13.86 -6.67
C PRO A 15 -23.61 13.70 -5.52
N ALA A 16 -24.07 13.14 -4.39
CA ALA A 16 -23.25 12.88 -3.22
C ALA A 16 -22.19 11.81 -3.52
N LEU A 17 -22.55 10.71 -4.20
CA LEU A 17 -21.59 9.69 -4.63
C LEU A 17 -20.57 10.27 -5.62
N ALA A 18 -20.98 11.07 -6.60
CA ALA A 18 -20.06 11.70 -7.55
C ALA A 18 -19.02 12.60 -6.86
N CYS A 19 -19.45 13.39 -5.86
CA CYS A 19 -18.55 14.22 -5.07
C CYS A 19 -17.55 13.38 -4.25
N THR A 20 -17.99 12.26 -3.66
CA THR A 20 -17.08 11.35 -2.92
C THR A 20 -16.05 10.67 -3.82
N VAL A 21 -16.44 10.28 -5.04
CA VAL A 21 -15.52 9.69 -6.02
C VAL A 21 -14.49 10.72 -6.49
N ALA A 22 -14.92 11.95 -6.76
CA ALA A 22 -14.01 13.03 -7.13
C ALA A 22 -13.00 13.32 -6.01
N ALA A 23 -13.47 13.48 -4.77
CA ALA A 23 -12.59 13.73 -3.61
C ALA A 23 -11.60 12.58 -3.37
N ALA A 24 -12.03 11.32 -3.54
CA ALA A 24 -11.14 10.18 -3.43
C ALA A 24 -10.09 10.15 -4.54
N ARG A 25 -10.47 10.46 -5.77
CA ARG A 25 -9.53 10.58 -6.89
C ARG A 25 -8.51 11.70 -6.64
N ASP A 26 -8.96 12.84 -6.14
CA ASP A 26 -8.09 13.97 -5.82
C ASP A 26 -7.10 13.62 -4.70
N ALA A 27 -7.54 12.90 -3.67
CA ALA A 27 -6.69 12.42 -2.60
C ALA A 27 -5.64 11.39 -3.08
N LEU A 28 -6.00 10.48 -3.99
CA LEU A 28 -5.02 9.59 -4.64
C LEU A 28 -4.04 10.38 -5.52
N ALA A 29 -4.53 11.37 -6.27
CA ALA A 29 -3.70 12.23 -7.12
C ALA A 29 -2.75 13.13 -6.30
N ALA A 30 -3.11 13.49 -5.07
CA ALA A 30 -2.25 14.25 -4.17
C ALA A 30 -0.91 13.52 -3.92
N GLY A 31 -0.93 12.20 -3.84
CA GLY A 31 0.25 11.36 -3.65
C GLY A 31 0.70 11.31 -2.19
N LEU A 32 2.01 11.40 -1.97
CA LEU A 32 2.65 11.33 -0.65
C LEU A 32 2.39 12.60 0.16
N ASP A 33 2.18 12.45 1.47
CA ASP A 33 2.03 13.55 2.42
C ASP A 33 3.37 13.81 3.14
N PRO A 34 4.05 14.95 2.87
CA PRO A 34 5.29 15.30 3.54
C PRO A 34 5.18 15.33 5.08
N LYS A 35 4.00 15.61 5.63
CA LYS A 35 3.78 15.66 7.08
C LYS A 35 3.62 14.27 7.71
N GLN A 36 3.62 13.21 6.90
CA GLN A 36 3.43 11.83 7.32
C GLN A 36 4.64 10.99 6.92
N CYS A 37 5.82 11.50 7.21
CA CYS A 37 7.09 10.82 7.05
C CYS A 37 7.68 10.52 8.43
N TYR A 38 8.05 9.27 8.67
CA TYR A 38 8.53 8.80 9.97
C TYR A 38 9.83 8.03 9.78
N ARG A 39 10.77 8.19 10.71
CA ARG A 39 11.92 7.30 10.80
C ARG A 39 11.44 5.95 11.33
N VAL A 40 11.83 4.87 10.68
CA VAL A 40 11.47 3.50 11.10
C VAL A 40 12.72 2.72 11.42
N ARG A 41 12.69 1.92 12.50
CA ARG A 41 13.77 1.01 12.89
C ARG A 41 13.17 -0.32 13.35
N ASP A 42 13.55 -1.44 12.74
CA ASP A 42 13.00 -2.76 13.03
C ASP A 42 11.45 -2.79 12.99
N LEU A 43 10.87 -2.15 11.98
CA LEU A 43 9.42 -2.18 11.76
C LEU A 43 9.09 -3.40 10.90
N HIS A 44 8.20 -4.24 11.40
CA HIS A 44 7.78 -5.45 10.70
C HIS A 44 6.43 -5.23 10.01
N LEU A 45 6.18 -5.94 8.91
CA LEU A 45 4.88 -6.11 8.28
C LEU A 45 4.76 -7.56 7.80
N SER A 46 3.58 -8.16 8.00
CA SER A 46 3.31 -9.51 7.51
C SER A 46 2.00 -9.51 6.72
N ARG A 47 2.05 -10.16 5.57
CA ARG A 47 0.92 -10.36 4.65
C ARG A 47 1.00 -11.78 4.14
N GLU A 48 0.17 -12.66 4.70
CA GLU A 48 0.20 -14.11 4.41
C GLU A 48 1.63 -14.67 4.57
N ASP A 49 2.24 -15.19 3.50
CA ASP A 49 3.58 -15.78 3.50
C ASP A 49 4.70 -14.76 3.27
N LEU A 50 4.35 -13.50 2.99
CA LEU A 50 5.28 -12.38 2.87
C LEU A 50 5.56 -11.74 4.23
N ARG A 51 6.83 -11.55 4.52
CA ARG A 51 7.29 -10.81 5.71
C ARG A 51 8.25 -9.72 5.27
N PHE A 52 7.92 -8.49 5.60
CA PHE A 52 8.77 -7.33 5.37
C PHE A 52 9.36 -6.86 6.69
N TYR A 53 10.65 -6.56 6.65
CA TYR A 53 11.44 -6.01 7.74
C TYR A 53 11.98 -4.68 7.24
N PHE A 54 11.48 -3.58 7.76
CA PHE A 54 12.02 -2.25 7.53
C PHE A 54 13.03 -1.97 8.66
N THR A 55 14.24 -2.51 8.48
CA THR A 55 15.30 -2.51 9.50
C THR A 55 15.70 -1.09 9.84
N ASP A 56 15.96 -0.26 8.82
CA ASP A 56 16.42 1.10 9.03
C ASP A 56 16.13 1.98 7.80
N GLY A 57 15.32 3.02 7.97
CA GLY A 57 15.05 4.00 6.91
C GLY A 57 13.91 4.94 7.26
N TYR A 58 13.30 5.53 6.24
CA TYR A 58 12.12 6.40 6.36
C TYR A 58 10.92 5.78 5.66
N LEU A 59 9.75 5.92 6.28
CA LEU A 59 8.47 5.52 5.73
C LEU A 59 7.59 6.77 5.58
N ILE A 60 7.26 7.12 4.34
CA ILE A 60 6.35 8.23 4.02
C ILE A 60 5.02 7.68 3.51
N PHE A 61 3.92 8.24 4.01
CA PHE A 61 2.58 7.77 3.69
C PHE A 61 1.84 8.73 2.75
N GLY A 62 0.97 8.18 1.91
CA GLY A 62 0.04 8.94 1.07
C GLY A 62 -1.15 9.49 1.83
N GLN A 63 -1.82 10.50 1.28
CA GLN A 63 -3.03 11.09 1.87
C GLN A 63 -4.12 10.02 2.11
N PRO A 64 -4.85 10.07 3.25
CA PRO A 64 -5.93 9.13 3.50
C PRO A 64 -7.15 9.44 2.61
N VAL A 65 -7.78 8.38 2.10
CA VAL A 65 -9.06 8.39 1.40
C VAL A 65 -10.09 7.74 2.31
N SER A 66 -11.09 8.52 2.74
CA SER A 66 -12.15 8.03 3.65
C SER A 66 -11.59 7.33 4.91
N GLY A 67 -10.48 7.88 5.46
CA GLY A 67 -9.84 7.37 6.68
C GLY A 67 -8.91 6.17 6.48
N ARG A 68 -8.71 5.69 5.25
CA ARG A 68 -7.72 4.66 4.92
C ARG A 68 -6.68 5.22 3.98
N ARG A 69 -5.41 4.99 4.28
CA ARG A 69 -4.32 5.31 3.34
C ARG A 69 -4.27 4.28 2.23
N ALA A 70 -3.81 4.71 1.06
CA ALA A 70 -3.72 3.85 -0.12
C ALA A 70 -2.28 3.57 -0.56
N ALA A 71 -1.31 4.32 -0.03
CA ALA A 71 0.08 4.19 -0.42
C ALA A 71 1.04 4.54 0.73
N ALA A 72 2.23 3.94 0.66
CA ALA A 72 3.40 4.35 1.42
C ALA A 72 4.68 4.08 0.61
N VAL A 73 5.76 4.77 0.93
CA VAL A 73 7.09 4.50 0.36
C VAL A 73 8.09 4.34 1.49
N PHE A 74 8.85 3.26 1.46
CA PHE A 74 10.04 3.08 2.26
C PHE A 74 11.28 3.47 1.46
N SER A 75 12.18 4.24 2.08
CA SER A 75 13.50 4.56 1.54
C SER A 75 14.59 4.37 2.60
N ALA A 76 15.61 3.60 2.26
CA ALA A 76 16.77 3.27 3.08
C ALA A 76 17.92 4.28 2.97
N GLU A 77 17.67 5.53 2.51
CA GLU A 77 18.69 6.52 2.10
C GLU A 77 19.79 6.89 3.13
N SER A 78 19.74 6.43 4.39
CA SER A 78 20.87 6.56 5.31
C SER A 78 21.98 5.54 5.01
N GLU A 79 23.25 5.91 5.24
CA GLU A 79 24.34 4.92 5.26
C GLU A 79 24.02 3.85 6.33
N GLY A 80 23.80 2.61 5.89
CA GLY A 80 23.37 1.48 6.74
C GLY A 80 21.86 1.27 6.81
N GLY A 81 21.06 2.05 6.08
CA GLY A 81 19.65 1.77 5.88
C GLY A 81 19.46 0.48 5.10
N ASP A 82 18.47 -0.32 5.50
CA ASP A 82 18.18 -1.61 4.89
C ASP A 82 16.72 -2.03 5.12
N GLY A 83 16.17 -2.74 4.14
CA GLY A 83 14.93 -3.49 4.30
C GLY A 83 15.11 -4.91 3.79
N GLU A 84 14.40 -5.87 4.37
CA GLU A 84 14.42 -7.26 3.94
C GLU A 84 13.01 -7.78 3.69
N VAL A 85 12.83 -8.51 2.59
CA VAL A 85 11.61 -9.28 2.33
C VAL A 85 11.93 -10.77 2.38
N LEU A 86 11.09 -11.50 3.10
CA LEU A 86 11.08 -12.95 3.14
C LEU A 86 9.78 -13.47 2.53
N LEU A 87 9.89 -14.52 1.72
CA LEU A 87 8.74 -15.29 1.23
C LEU A 87 8.98 -16.76 1.51
N PHE A 88 7.99 -17.40 2.16
CA PHE A 88 8.00 -18.83 2.44
C PHE A 88 6.81 -19.49 1.73
N PRO A 89 6.93 -19.83 0.42
CA PRO A 89 5.78 -20.33 -0.32
C PRO A 89 5.24 -21.63 0.31
N PRO A 90 3.92 -21.76 0.53
CA PRO A 90 3.34 -22.92 1.21
C PRO A 90 3.40 -24.17 0.35
N ASN A 91 3.29 -24.03 -0.98
CA ASN A 91 3.11 -25.16 -1.89
C ASN A 91 4.42 -25.57 -2.59
N VAL A 92 4.57 -26.88 -2.83
CA VAL A 92 5.77 -27.43 -3.50
C VAL A 92 5.96 -26.85 -4.91
N SER A 93 4.86 -26.65 -5.65
CA SER A 93 4.89 -26.06 -6.99
C SER A 93 5.41 -24.63 -6.98
N GLU A 94 4.97 -23.79 -6.04
CA GLU A 94 5.44 -22.42 -5.88
C GLU A 94 6.91 -22.36 -5.49
N ARG A 95 7.35 -23.20 -4.52
CA ARG A 95 8.76 -23.32 -4.16
C ARG A 95 9.63 -23.70 -5.35
N ARG A 96 9.15 -24.59 -6.22
CA ARG A 96 9.88 -24.98 -7.44
C ARG A 96 9.97 -23.83 -8.44
N SER A 97 8.88 -23.09 -8.64
CA SER A 97 8.86 -21.88 -9.47
C SER A 97 9.86 -20.84 -8.96
N LEU A 98 9.84 -20.58 -7.65
CA LEU A 98 10.74 -19.63 -7.01
C LEU A 98 12.20 -20.08 -7.10
N ALA A 99 12.48 -21.37 -6.93
CA ALA A 99 13.84 -21.90 -7.07
C ALA A 99 14.39 -21.72 -8.50
N LEU A 100 13.54 -21.82 -9.53
CA LEU A 100 13.94 -21.56 -10.92
C LEU A 100 14.25 -20.08 -11.17
N PHE A 101 13.53 -19.17 -10.52
CA PHE A 101 13.69 -17.72 -10.71
C PHE A 101 14.78 -17.11 -9.80
N ALA A 102 14.73 -17.39 -8.50
CA ALA A 102 15.56 -16.77 -7.46
C ALA A 102 16.70 -17.67 -6.96
N GLY A 103 16.81 -18.91 -7.46
CA GLY A 103 17.86 -19.86 -7.07
C GLY A 103 17.64 -20.54 -5.72
N ALA A 104 16.53 -20.26 -5.02
CA ALA A 104 16.20 -20.84 -3.72
C ALA A 104 14.69 -21.11 -3.58
N PRO A 105 14.27 -22.14 -2.81
CA PRO A 105 12.86 -22.47 -2.61
C PRO A 105 12.11 -21.51 -1.67
N ASN A 106 12.85 -20.65 -0.96
CA ASN A 106 12.33 -19.54 -0.17
C ASN A 106 13.08 -18.27 -0.61
N LEU A 107 12.42 -17.11 -0.52
CA LEU A 107 13.03 -15.83 -0.84
C LEU A 107 13.58 -15.18 0.44
N SER A 108 14.80 -14.68 0.37
CA SER A 108 15.35 -13.69 1.30
C SER A 108 16.09 -12.68 0.45
N GLU A 109 15.56 -11.46 0.39
CA GLU A 109 16.09 -10.40 -0.44
C GLU A 109 16.09 -9.07 0.30
N HIS A 110 17.26 -8.43 0.32
CA HIS A 110 17.41 -7.08 0.83
C HIS A 110 17.02 -6.06 -0.24
N PHE A 111 16.40 -4.96 0.17
CA PHE A 111 15.92 -3.90 -0.71
C PHE A 111 16.21 -2.50 -0.15
N ARG A 112 16.52 -1.56 -1.06
CA ARG A 112 16.79 -0.16 -0.72
C ARG A 112 15.54 0.72 -0.64
N SER A 113 14.48 0.33 -1.35
CA SER A 113 13.24 1.09 -1.39
C SER A 113 12.06 0.19 -1.74
N ALA A 114 10.90 0.53 -1.22
CA ALA A 114 9.64 -0.15 -1.52
C ALA A 114 8.52 0.85 -1.76
N VAL A 115 7.82 0.73 -2.89
CA VAL A 115 6.54 1.42 -3.11
C VAL A 115 5.43 0.45 -2.73
N LEU A 116 4.66 0.81 -1.71
CA LEU A 116 3.58 0.01 -1.15
C LEU A 116 2.25 0.64 -1.55
N ILE A 117 1.38 -0.15 -2.17
CA ILE A 117 0.01 0.23 -2.53
C ILE A 117 -0.94 -0.74 -1.85
N PHE A 118 -2.00 -0.23 -1.25
CA PHE A 118 -2.92 -1.06 -0.49
C PHE A 118 -4.35 -0.51 -0.51
N SER A 119 -5.32 -1.42 -0.47
CA SER A 119 -6.72 -1.10 -0.16
C SER A 119 -7.23 -1.76 1.12
N ASP A 120 -6.38 -2.58 1.74
CA ASP A 120 -6.59 -3.22 3.04
C ASP A 120 -6.25 -2.27 4.22
N ASP A 121 -5.94 -2.82 5.39
CA ASP A 121 -5.56 -2.06 6.59
C ASP A 121 -4.04 -1.89 6.77
N THR A 122 -3.22 -2.19 5.75
CA THR A 122 -1.74 -2.18 5.85
C THR A 122 -1.21 -0.86 6.38
N GLY A 123 -1.61 0.26 5.79
CA GLY A 123 -1.13 1.58 6.20
C GLY A 123 -1.48 1.90 7.65
N GLU A 124 -2.67 1.53 8.08
CA GLU A 124 -3.13 1.76 9.45
C GLU A 124 -2.43 0.85 10.46
N ILE A 125 -2.13 -0.40 10.08
CA ILE A 125 -1.31 -1.31 10.88
C ILE A 125 0.10 -0.76 11.06
N LEU A 126 0.74 -0.28 9.99
CA LEU A 126 2.09 0.30 10.04
C LEU A 126 2.13 1.53 10.97
N LEU A 127 1.17 2.46 10.82
CA LEU A 127 1.07 3.64 11.68
C LEU A 127 0.79 3.28 13.14
N ARG A 128 -0.06 2.27 13.39
CA ARG A 128 -0.34 1.77 14.74
C ARG A 128 0.93 1.20 15.39
N ARG A 129 1.70 0.39 14.65
CA ARG A 129 2.97 -0.17 15.14
C ARG A 129 3.99 0.93 15.46
N LEU A 130 4.09 1.95 14.60
CA LEU A 130 4.94 3.12 14.89
C LEU A 130 4.49 3.87 16.15
N ARG A 131 3.18 3.98 16.39
CA ARG A 131 2.63 4.58 17.62
C ARG A 131 3.00 3.79 18.86
N GLU A 132 2.79 2.48 18.83
CA GLU A 132 3.04 1.58 19.95
C GLU A 132 4.52 1.56 20.36
N ARG A 133 5.43 1.78 19.41
CA ARG A 133 6.88 1.87 19.65
C ARG A 133 7.36 3.26 20.06
N GLY A 134 6.48 4.27 20.06
CA GLY A 134 6.84 5.66 20.37
C GLY A 134 7.61 6.37 19.25
N GLU A 135 7.54 5.87 18.01
CA GLU A 135 8.29 6.37 16.85
C GLU A 135 7.46 7.29 15.94
N LEU A 136 6.28 7.73 16.38
CA LEU A 136 5.47 8.74 15.67
C LEU A 136 6.00 10.16 15.84
N GLN A 137 7.29 10.36 15.59
CA GLN A 137 7.86 11.70 15.45
C GLN A 137 7.98 12.02 13.95
N PRO A 138 7.07 12.82 13.37
CA PRO A 138 7.11 13.14 11.96
C PRO A 138 8.36 13.96 11.63
N ASN A 139 8.93 13.71 10.45
CA ASN A 139 10.03 14.49 9.88
C ASN A 139 9.59 15.13 8.56
N PRO A 140 8.98 16.33 8.59
CA PRO A 140 8.46 16.98 7.39
C PRO A 140 9.55 17.38 6.37
N GLU A 141 10.78 17.62 6.83
CA GLU A 141 11.90 18.00 5.96
C GLU A 141 12.28 16.83 5.05
N ILE A 142 12.52 15.65 5.64
CA ILE A 142 12.75 14.41 4.88
C ILE A 142 11.50 14.03 4.09
N GLY A 143 10.32 14.24 4.66
CA GLY A 143 9.05 13.99 3.97
C GLY A 143 8.90 14.80 2.69
N LEU A 144 9.34 16.06 2.68
CA LEU A 144 9.31 16.89 1.47
C LEU A 144 10.23 16.32 0.39
N LEU A 145 11.47 15.96 0.75
CA LEU A 145 12.45 15.36 -0.17
C LEU A 145 11.91 14.07 -0.79
N LEU A 146 11.45 13.13 0.04
CA LEU A 146 10.90 11.87 -0.44
C LEU A 146 9.65 12.06 -1.30
N SER A 147 8.77 13.00 -0.94
CA SER A 147 7.58 13.29 -1.74
C SER A 147 7.96 13.81 -3.14
N GLN A 148 8.97 14.67 -3.26
CA GLN A 148 9.42 15.20 -4.56
C GLN A 148 10.01 14.10 -5.44
N GLN A 149 10.79 13.20 -4.84
CA GLN A 149 11.43 12.08 -5.53
C GLN A 149 10.43 11.00 -5.96
N TRP A 150 9.51 10.62 -5.08
CA TRP A 150 8.69 9.42 -5.27
C TRP A 150 7.27 9.69 -5.78
N ASN A 151 6.77 10.93 -5.73
CA ASN A 151 5.42 11.24 -6.21
C ASN A 151 5.16 10.80 -7.66
N PRO A 152 6.08 11.00 -8.64
CA PRO A 152 5.85 10.52 -10.00
C PRO A 152 5.63 9.00 -10.07
N VAL A 153 6.41 8.24 -9.29
CA VAL A 153 6.33 6.78 -9.23
C VAL A 153 5.04 6.34 -8.53
N VAL A 154 4.77 6.88 -7.34
CA VAL A 154 3.57 6.56 -6.56
C VAL A 154 2.30 6.89 -7.34
N ARG A 155 2.25 8.03 -8.03
CA ARG A 155 1.09 8.42 -8.85
C ARG A 155 0.85 7.44 -10.00
N ASN A 156 1.91 6.99 -10.68
CA ASN A 156 1.78 6.00 -11.73
C ASN A 156 1.16 4.68 -11.22
N PHE A 157 1.59 4.21 -10.05
CA PHE A 157 1.00 3.04 -9.41
C PHE A 157 -0.45 3.28 -8.97
N LEU A 158 -0.73 4.42 -8.32
CA LEU A 158 -2.08 4.77 -7.89
C LEU A 158 -3.06 4.89 -9.07
N GLU A 159 -2.61 5.41 -10.21
CA GLU A 159 -3.38 5.44 -11.45
C GLU A 159 -3.64 4.04 -12.01
N SER A 160 -2.61 3.18 -12.01
CA SER A 160 -2.71 1.79 -12.47
C SER A 160 -3.72 0.97 -11.64
N PHE A 161 -3.83 1.25 -10.34
CA PHE A 161 -4.78 0.59 -9.44
C PHE A 161 -6.06 1.39 -9.16
N ALA A 162 -6.28 2.53 -9.82
CA ALA A 162 -7.31 3.51 -9.43
C ALA A 162 -8.72 2.90 -9.32
N VAL A 163 -9.11 2.04 -10.28
CA VAL A 163 -10.44 1.42 -10.26
C VAL A 163 -10.61 0.49 -9.04
N ARG A 164 -9.61 -0.36 -8.77
CA ARG A 164 -9.60 -1.30 -7.63
C ARG A 164 -9.59 -0.52 -6.31
N LEU A 165 -8.70 0.48 -6.19
CA LEU A 165 -8.58 1.33 -5.01
C LEU A 165 -9.87 2.08 -4.72
N LEU A 166 -10.45 2.78 -5.70
CA LEU A 166 -11.70 3.53 -5.50
C LEU A 166 -12.85 2.61 -5.10
N ALA A 167 -12.98 1.44 -5.75
CA ALA A 167 -14.02 0.47 -5.42
C ALA A 167 -13.90 -0.06 -3.99
N ASP A 168 -12.67 -0.33 -3.52
CA ASP A 168 -12.43 -0.82 -2.16
C ASP A 168 -12.50 0.28 -1.10
N LEU A 169 -11.98 1.48 -1.38
CA LEU A 169 -11.91 2.60 -0.44
C LEU A 169 -13.26 3.28 -0.21
N LEU A 170 -14.08 3.40 -1.27
CA LEU A 170 -15.42 3.99 -1.20
C LEU A 170 -16.52 2.97 -0.95
N GLY A 171 -16.27 1.71 -1.29
CA GLY A 171 -17.19 0.63 -0.95
C GLY A 171 -17.27 0.41 0.55
N ARG A 172 -18.41 -0.10 1.05
CA ARG A 172 -18.53 -0.63 2.43
C ARG A 172 -17.80 -1.97 2.60
N ARG A 173 -16.72 -2.19 1.84
CA ARG A 173 -15.98 -3.44 1.78
C ARG A 173 -15.06 -3.53 2.99
N SER A 174 -14.95 -4.72 3.57
CA SER A 174 -14.04 -4.97 4.68
C SER A 174 -12.59 -4.84 4.20
N ALA A 175 -11.72 -4.34 5.08
CA ALA A 175 -10.28 -4.29 4.83
C ALA A 175 -9.68 -5.67 4.52
N ALA A 176 -10.27 -6.75 5.08
CA ALA A 176 -9.85 -8.13 4.83
C ALA A 176 -10.00 -8.57 3.36
N GLU A 177 -10.74 -7.84 2.55
CA GLU A 177 -10.94 -8.12 1.12
C GLU A 177 -10.18 -7.15 0.20
N GLY A 178 -9.38 -6.26 0.80
CA GLY A 178 -8.46 -5.37 0.10
C GLY A 178 -7.20 -6.11 -0.35
N PHE A 179 -6.43 -5.47 -1.22
CA PHE A 179 -5.16 -6.00 -1.70
C PHE A 179 -3.98 -5.24 -1.09
N PHE A 180 -2.82 -5.88 -1.16
CA PHE A 180 -1.52 -5.30 -0.88
C PHE A 180 -0.58 -5.57 -2.06
N TYR A 181 0.11 -4.54 -2.51
CA TYR A 181 1.09 -4.59 -3.57
C TYR A 181 2.36 -3.88 -3.12
N ALA A 182 3.52 -4.48 -3.37
CA ALA A 182 4.81 -3.90 -3.08
C ALA A 182 5.74 -4.02 -4.30
N ALA A 183 6.15 -2.89 -4.87
CA ALA A 183 7.25 -2.84 -5.84
C ALA A 183 8.55 -2.53 -5.10
N LEU A 184 9.53 -3.41 -5.22
CA LEU A 184 10.76 -3.42 -4.42
C LEU A 184 11.96 -3.18 -5.33
N ALA A 185 12.92 -2.43 -4.83
CA ALA A 185 14.24 -2.29 -5.44
C ALA A 185 15.24 -3.13 -4.66
N GLY A 186 15.38 -4.40 -5.04
CA GLY A 186 16.28 -5.37 -4.44
C GLY A 186 17.76 -5.10 -4.70
N HIS A 187 18.61 -5.75 -3.90
CA HIS A 187 20.07 -5.70 -4.00
C HIS A 187 20.62 -6.74 -4.97
N LYS A 188 20.09 -7.96 -4.96
CA LYS A 188 20.52 -9.09 -5.80
C LYS A 188 19.57 -9.33 -6.97
N LEU A 189 18.26 -9.27 -6.75
CA LEU A 189 17.26 -9.59 -7.77
C LEU A 189 16.86 -8.40 -8.64
N GLY A 190 17.38 -7.20 -8.34
CA GLY A 190 16.96 -5.98 -9.01
C GLY A 190 15.54 -5.58 -8.63
N ASN A 191 14.77 -5.06 -9.59
CA ASN A 191 13.41 -4.63 -9.31
C ASN A 191 12.43 -5.80 -9.48
N PHE A 192 11.60 -6.04 -8.46
CA PHE A 192 10.58 -7.08 -8.48
C PHE A 192 9.39 -6.65 -7.63
N ASP A 193 8.27 -7.34 -7.78
CA ASP A 193 7.04 -7.06 -7.07
C ASP A 193 6.55 -8.24 -6.23
N CYS A 194 5.80 -7.90 -5.18
CA CYS A 194 5.12 -8.83 -4.30
C CYS A 194 3.66 -8.42 -4.20
N VAL A 195 2.75 -9.36 -4.38
CA VAL A 195 1.31 -9.09 -4.43
C VAL A 195 0.58 -10.06 -3.51
N TYR A 196 -0.34 -9.51 -2.74
CA TYR A 196 -1.34 -10.25 -1.98
C TYR A 196 -2.72 -9.69 -2.34
N ASP A 197 -3.53 -10.46 -3.05
CA ASP A 197 -4.92 -10.09 -3.37
C ASP A 197 -5.85 -11.29 -3.10
N PRO A 198 -6.64 -11.26 -2.00
CA PRO A 198 -7.61 -12.30 -1.67
C PRO A 198 -8.68 -12.54 -2.75
N ARG A 199 -8.82 -11.62 -3.71
CA ARG A 199 -9.81 -11.69 -4.80
C ARG A 199 -9.19 -11.99 -6.16
N ALA A 200 -7.87 -12.13 -6.27
CA ALA A 200 -7.26 -12.59 -7.51
C ALA A 200 -7.81 -13.99 -7.83
N ARG A 201 -8.27 -14.18 -9.05
CA ARG A 201 -8.58 -15.52 -9.57
C ARG A 201 -7.26 -16.11 -10.06
N GLU A 202 -6.89 -17.27 -9.55
CA GLU A 202 -5.80 -18.10 -10.10
C GLU A 202 -6.08 -18.49 -11.55
#